data_AF-A0A357VJF2-F1
#
_entry.id   AF-A0A357VJF2-F1
#
_cell.length_a   1.000
_cell.length_b   1.000
_cell.length_c   1.000
_cell.angle_alpha   90.00
_cell.angle_beta   90.00
_cell.angle_gamma   90.00
#
_symmetry.space_group_name_H-M   'P 1'
#
loop_
_entity.id
_entity.type
_entity.pdbx_description
1 polymer ?
#
loop_
_entity_poly.entity_id
_entity_poly.type
_entity_poly.pdbx_seq_one_letter_code
_entity_poly.pdbx_strand_id
1 'polypeptide(L)' 'IPYQLEILEFGGTDAGAIHLSRGGVPSGVISIPTRYVHSVSEMVDKKDVEASINLLIKILEK' A
#
# COMPACT_ATOMS: atom_id res chain seq x y z
N ILE A 1 12.69 -5.16 7.12
CA ILE A 1 11.32 -4.70 7.42
C ILE A 1 10.39 -5.80 6.92
N PRO A 2 9.67 -6.51 7.80
CA PRO A 2 8.73 -7.56 7.37
C PRO A 2 7.68 -6.99 6.42
N TYR A 3 7.41 -7.68 5.32
CA TYR A 3 6.38 -7.31 4.35
C TYR A 3 5.79 -8.58 3.74
N GLN A 4 4.62 -8.44 3.13
CA GLN A 4 4.00 -9.45 2.29
C GLN A 4 3.62 -8.82 0.95
N LEU A 5 3.62 -9.62 -0.11
CA LEU A 5 3.07 -9.18 -1.40
C LEU A 5 1.54 -9.17 -1.32
N GLU A 6 0.92 -8.39 -2.20
CA GLU A 6 -0.53 -8.35 -2.35
C GLU A 6 -1.08 -9.75 -2.62
N ILE A 7 -2.15 -10.11 -1.91
CA ILE A 7 -2.80 -11.42 -2.01
C ILE A 7 -4.07 -11.36 -2.85
N LEU A 8 -4.61 -10.15 -3.11
CA LEU A 8 -5.76 -9.97 -3.97
C LEU A 8 -5.39 -10.25 -5.43
N GLU A 9 -6.01 -11.26 -6.03
CA GLU A 9 -5.83 -11.59 -7.45
C GLU A 9 -6.36 -10.48 -8.38
N PHE A 10 -7.38 -9.76 -7.92
CA PHE A 10 -8.03 -8.68 -8.65
C PHE A 10 -8.34 -7.52 -7.71
N GLY A 11 -8.23 -6.30 -8.24
CA GLY A 11 -8.45 -5.08 -7.50
C GLY A 11 -7.82 -3.89 -8.22
N GLY A 12 -7.97 -2.71 -7.65
CA GLY A 12 -7.40 -1.49 -8.17
C GLY A 12 -7.00 -0.55 -7.03
N THR A 13 -6.00 0.26 -7.30
CA THR A 13 -5.60 1.39 -6.47
C THR A 13 -5.47 2.61 -7.38
N ASP A 14 -5.32 3.79 -6.78
CA ASP A 14 -5.08 5.02 -7.55
C ASP A 14 -3.81 4.93 -8.42
N ALA A 15 -2.83 4.10 -8.01
CA ALA A 15 -1.64 3.83 -8.81
C ALA A 15 -1.99 3.24 -10.20
N GLY A 16 -3.11 2.53 -10.33
CA GLY A 16 -3.64 2.03 -11.60
C GLY A 16 -3.91 3.14 -12.62
N ALA A 17 -4.46 4.28 -12.19
CA ALA A 17 -4.65 5.43 -13.06
C ALA A 17 -3.39 6.29 -13.18
N ILE A 18 -2.66 6.48 -12.07
CA ILE A 18 -1.47 7.34 -12.03
C ILE A 18 -0.38 6.83 -12.96
N HIS A 19 -0.11 5.52 -12.97
CA HIS A 19 0.99 4.98 -13.78
C HIS A 19 0.78 5.13 -15.28
N LEU A 20 -0.48 5.23 -15.74
CA LEU A 20 -0.85 5.46 -17.14
C LEU A 20 -0.91 6.93 -17.52
N SER A 21 -0.80 7.84 -16.56
CA SER A 21 -0.95 9.27 -16.82
C SER A 21 0.23 9.82 -17.62
N ARG A 22 -0.07 10.72 -18.58
CA ARG A 22 0.91 11.38 -19.47
C ARG A 22 1.73 10.34 -20.26
N GLY A 23 3.06 10.40 -20.18
CA GLY A 23 3.97 9.42 -20.79
C GLY A 23 4.29 8.23 -19.88
N GLY A 24 3.56 8.08 -18.78
CA GLY A 24 3.82 7.10 -17.74
C GLY A 24 4.48 7.72 -16.50
N VAL A 25 4.00 7.33 -15.32
CA VAL A 25 4.56 7.78 -14.03
C VAL A 25 4.98 6.54 -13.24
N PRO A 26 6.28 6.37 -12.92
CA PRO A 26 6.73 5.32 -12.02
C PRO A 26 5.95 5.38 -10.71
N SER A 27 5.17 4.34 -10.44
CA SER A 27 4.22 4.28 -9.34
C SER A 27 4.35 2.95 -8.62
N GLY A 28 4.15 2.97 -7.31
CA GLY A 28 4.10 1.79 -6.46
C GLY A 28 3.11 2.00 -5.33
N VAL A 29 2.71 0.92 -4.67
CA VAL A 29 1.77 0.96 -3.56
C VAL A 29 2.30 0.20 -2.36
N ILE A 30 2.00 0.72 -1.17
CA ILE A 30 2.17 0.03 0.11
C ILE A 30 0.80 0.02 0.78
N SER A 31 0.32 -1.17 1.11
CA SER A 31 -0.94 -1.37 1.83
C SER A 31 -0.66 -1.84 3.25
N ILE A 32 -1.53 -1.47 4.20
CA ILE A 32 -1.57 -2.06 5.54
C ILE A 32 -2.66 -3.13 5.52
N PRO A 33 -2.40 -4.38 5.97
CA PRO A 33 -3.42 -5.39 6.11
C PRO A 33 -4.56 -4.89 7.00
N THR A 34 -5.74 -4.78 6.41
CA THR A 34 -6.90 -4.13 7.04
C THR A 34 -8.12 -5.04 6.91
N ARG A 35 -8.86 -5.20 8.01
CA ARG A 35 -10.18 -5.85 8.01
C ARG A 35 -11.28 -4.81 7.90
N TYR A 36 -12.35 -5.18 7.20
CA TYR A 36 -13.57 -4.39 7.01
C TYR A 36 -13.33 -3.08 6.25
N VAL A 37 -12.42 -3.10 5.27
CA VAL A 37 -12.16 -1.97 4.37
C VAL A 37 -13.48 -1.45 3.77
N HIS A 38 -13.68 -0.12 3.79
CA HIS A 38 -14.91 0.58 3.40
C HIS A 38 -16.12 0.43 4.34
N SER A 39 -15.91 -0.01 5.58
CA SER A 39 -16.94 0.05 6.62
C SER A 39 -16.77 1.28 7.52
N VAL A 40 -17.76 1.55 8.38
CA VAL A 40 -17.68 2.64 9.37
C VAL A 40 -16.62 2.41 10.45
N SER A 41 -16.11 1.19 10.59
CA SER A 41 -15.10 0.82 11.59
C SER A 41 -14.16 -0.25 11.02
N GLU A 42 -12.94 0.17 10.72
CA GLU A 42 -11.88 -0.69 10.19
C GLU A 42 -10.96 -1.19 11.31
N MET A 43 -10.17 -2.23 11.02
CA MET A 43 -9.23 -2.80 12.00
C MET A 43 -7.91 -3.16 11.34
N VAL A 44 -6.81 -2.80 12.00
CA VAL A 44 -5.42 -3.08 11.60
C VAL A 44 -4.60 -3.58 12.78
N ASP A 45 -3.52 -4.30 12.52
CA ASP A 45 -2.49 -4.56 13.54
C ASP A 45 -1.53 -3.37 13.63
N LYS A 46 -1.27 -2.89 14.85
CA LYS A 46 -0.34 -1.79 15.09
C LYS A 46 1.07 -2.07 14.55
N LYS A 47 1.52 -3.32 14.60
CA LYS A 47 2.84 -3.73 14.09
C LYS A 47 2.93 -3.60 12.57
N ASP A 48 1.84 -3.84 11.86
CA ASP A 48 1.80 -3.67 10.41
C ASP A 48 1.87 -2.19 10.04
N VAL A 49 1.21 -1.31 10.80
CA VAL A 49 1.33 0.14 10.63
C VAL A 49 2.79 0.59 10.81
N GLU A 50 3.47 0.14 11.87
CA GLU A 50 4.88 0.45 12.13
C GLU A 50 5.80 -0.10 11.03
N ALA A 51 5.55 -1.31 10.53
CA ALA A 51 6.30 -1.90 9.42
C ALA A 51 6.11 -1.11 8.12
N SER A 52 4.88 -0.69 7.79
CA SER A 52 4.59 0.14 6.61
C SER A 52 5.27 1.51 6.68
N ILE A 53 5.30 2.15 7.85
CA ILE A 53 6.04 3.41 8.06
C ILE A 53 7.53 3.20 7.79
N ASN A 54 8.12 2.17 8.39
CA ASN A 54 9.54 1.86 8.19
C ASN A 54 9.85 1.56 6.71
N LEU A 55 8.96 0.84 6.02
CA LEU A 55 9.11 0.51 4.60
C LEU A 55 9.08 1.77 3.74
N LEU A 56 8.12 2.67 3.98
CA LEU A 56 8.03 3.94 3.26
C LEU A 56 9.29 4.79 3.47
N ILE A 57 9.74 4.95 4.72
CA ILE A 57 10.97 5.69 5.02
C ILE A 57 12.15 5.08 4.27
N LYS A 58 12.29 3.74 4.30
CA LYS A 58 13.42 3.06 3.66
C LYS A 58 13.43 3.23 2.13
N ILE A 59 12.26 3.35 1.50
CA ILE A 59 12.15 3.62 0.05
C ILE A 59 12.55 5.06 -0.29
N LEU A 60 12.31 6.00 0.62
CA LEU A 60 12.62 7.43 0.41
C LEU A 60 14.08 7.78 0.75
N GLU A 61 14.78 6.92 1.49
CA GLU A 61 16.23 7.06 1.73
C GLU A 61 17.00 6.99 0.41
N LYS A 62 17.95 7.92 0.23
CA LYS A 62 18.84 7.99 -0.94
C LYS A 62 20.00 7.02 -0.85
#